data_AF-A0A2E2HMR9-F1
#
_entry.id   AF-A0A2E2HMR9-F1
#
_cell.length_a   1.000
_cell.length_b   1.000
_cell.length_c   1.000
_cell.angle_alpha   90.00
_cell.angle_beta   90.00
_cell.angle_gamma   90.00
#
_symmetry.space_group_name_H-M   'P 1'
#
loop_
_entity.id
_entity.type
_entity.pdbx_description
1 polymer ?
#
loop_
_entity_poly.entity_id
_entity_poly.type
_entity_poly.pdbx_seq_one_letter_code
_entity_poly.pdbx_strand_id
1 'polypeptide(L)'
;MAITSHLAPTPPGFKVRWRDILEKNVALYRRLPEDITLVVEALIPWFIDKVQWEWSHWGRDLDDSEKELQKVCVACEACLLIARRSKDDYKGFKKFIFFPRDLTPVRGKDSKAAGDASRSEGRVRQGWYWTKIGMEDGNDNFNLTLHEFAHVLDFREKKSDSVPYFDKRSVRREYEAFMENEYKDICRAWEYKTGCEVMEEYATKKVEFFTVATEAFFEYPAMMRLKRRALYSWMEKIYGMDPGQWAGRVSHSDLQMVRADYLPQWGEETTWDSTVTVRWPAGVSADQYDVWRAKTEEIQREEIRSLEEKIRREKSRREKLRLERLQRKARERLKKEQEERERKELLRLERLKRKERERDVMNNRTVVLKHPNGIPRLKYRLVNGTREGLLERWNEEGQLLEETDFSQGYKHGKVNYYYANGKIELEGFHSFNERAGIWQGWHEAGTPSFRSEYADGELKTWEQLGGGDQAQTFGKVKNRFAGESLGVGKRLDNTYD
;
A
#
# COMPACT_ATOMS: atom_id res chain seq x y z
N MET A 1 14.55 -26.92 -4.37
CA MET A 1 14.83 -28.25 -3.78
C MET A 1 13.71 -28.51 -2.79
N ALA A 2 12.95 -29.58 -2.99
CA ALA A 2 11.85 -29.96 -2.10
C ALA A 2 12.47 -30.42 -0.77
N ILE A 3 12.13 -29.73 0.31
CA ILE A 3 12.61 -30.05 1.67
C ILE A 3 11.68 -31.15 2.16
N THR A 4 12.15 -32.39 2.25
CA THR A 4 11.37 -33.51 2.76
C THR A 4 11.16 -33.36 4.26
N SER A 5 10.02 -32.78 4.64
CA SER A 5 9.52 -32.63 6.01
C SER A 5 8.88 -33.95 6.49
N HIS A 6 9.38 -34.45 7.63
CA HIS A 6 8.96 -35.67 8.35
C HIS A 6 9.06 -37.00 7.55
N LEU A 7 9.91 -37.92 8.02
CA LEU A 7 10.01 -39.30 7.50
C LEU A 7 8.75 -40.16 7.77
N ALA A 8 7.75 -39.60 8.46
CA ALA A 8 6.49 -40.27 8.73
C ALA A 8 5.66 -40.43 7.43
N PRO A 9 5.05 -41.62 7.21
CA PRO A 9 4.30 -41.92 6.00
C PRO A 9 3.17 -40.90 5.80
N THR A 10 3.04 -40.35 4.59
CA THR A 10 1.96 -39.41 4.27
C THR A 10 0.63 -40.14 4.24
N PRO A 11 -0.40 -39.65 4.97
CA PRO A 11 -1.74 -40.22 4.91
C PRO A 11 -2.32 -40.16 3.48
N PRO A 12 -3.21 -41.09 3.11
CA PRO A 12 -3.87 -41.06 1.80
C PRO A 12 -4.55 -39.72 1.52
N GLY A 13 -4.25 -39.12 0.36
CA GLY A 13 -4.80 -37.83 -0.06
C GLY A 13 -4.12 -36.60 0.53
N PHE A 14 -3.23 -36.76 1.51
CA PHE A 14 -2.43 -35.66 2.06
C PHE A 14 -1.22 -35.40 1.15
N LYS A 15 -1.03 -34.15 0.72
CA LYS A 15 0.09 -33.77 -0.16
C LYS A 15 1.32 -33.41 0.68
N VAL A 16 2.49 -33.94 0.35
CA VAL A 16 3.76 -33.63 1.05
C VAL A 16 3.98 -32.11 1.19
N ARG A 17 3.72 -31.34 0.13
CA ARG A 17 3.87 -29.87 0.14
C ARG A 17 3.02 -29.15 1.21
N TRP A 18 1.95 -29.78 1.71
CA TRP A 18 1.12 -29.21 2.75
C TRP A 18 1.85 -29.17 4.10
N ARG A 19 2.75 -30.12 4.40
CA ARG A 19 3.62 -30.03 5.58
C ARG A 19 4.44 -28.75 5.57
N ASP A 20 5.08 -28.42 4.45
CA ASP A 20 5.90 -27.20 4.34
C ASP A 20 5.06 -25.93 4.55
N ILE A 21 3.82 -25.93 4.06
CA ILE A 21 2.86 -24.85 4.27
C ILE A 21 2.53 -24.73 5.78
N LEU A 22 2.20 -25.83 6.44
CA LEU A 22 1.79 -25.84 7.84
C LEU A 22 2.95 -25.50 8.77
N GLU A 23 4.11 -26.10 8.57
CA GLU A 23 5.34 -25.81 9.30
C GLU A 23 5.68 -24.32 9.25
N LYS A 24 5.47 -23.67 8.10
CA LYS A 24 5.78 -22.24 7.93
C LYS A 24 4.73 -21.32 8.53
N ASN A 25 3.44 -21.65 8.44
CA ASN A 25 2.37 -20.69 8.68
C ASN A 25 1.52 -20.97 9.94
N VAL A 26 1.59 -22.18 10.52
CA VAL A 26 0.73 -22.57 11.65
C VAL A 26 1.59 -22.94 12.85
N ALA A 27 1.58 -22.09 13.88
CA ALA A 27 2.40 -22.27 15.07
C ALA A 27 2.00 -23.47 15.92
N LEU A 28 0.70 -23.72 16.05
CA LEU A 28 0.20 -24.89 16.78
C LEU A 28 0.63 -26.20 16.11
N TYR A 29 0.66 -26.24 14.77
CA TYR A 29 1.12 -27.42 14.03
C TYR A 29 2.54 -27.84 14.42
N ARG A 30 3.46 -26.87 14.58
CA ARG A 30 4.84 -27.13 15.02
C ARG A 30 4.96 -27.67 16.45
N ARG A 31 3.91 -27.51 17.27
CA ARG A 31 3.85 -27.96 18.66
C ARG A 31 3.17 -29.34 18.79
N LEU A 32 2.53 -29.83 17.73
CA LEU A 32 1.76 -31.07 17.81
C LEU A 32 2.68 -32.27 18.08
N PRO A 33 2.31 -33.14 19.04
CA PRO A 33 2.86 -34.48 19.15
C PRO A 33 2.66 -35.28 17.85
N GLU A 34 3.53 -36.26 17.60
CA GLU A 34 3.51 -37.03 16.34
C GLU A 34 2.20 -37.81 16.14
N ASP A 35 1.64 -38.38 17.20
CA ASP A 35 0.38 -39.11 17.15
C ASP A 35 -0.80 -38.22 16.73
N ILE A 36 -0.87 -36.99 17.27
CA ILE A 36 -1.89 -36.01 16.90
C ILE A 36 -1.65 -35.49 15.49
N THR A 37 -0.38 -35.23 15.13
CA THR A 37 0.02 -34.75 13.81
C THR A 37 -0.50 -35.68 12.71
N LEU A 38 -0.27 -36.99 12.83
CA LEU A 38 -0.71 -37.98 11.86
C LEU A 38 -2.24 -38.01 11.69
N VAL A 39 -2.98 -37.86 12.80
CA VAL A 39 -4.45 -37.81 12.75
C VAL A 39 -4.93 -36.53 12.07
N VAL A 40 -4.34 -35.38 12.40
CA VAL A 40 -4.68 -34.10 11.76
C VAL A 40 -4.37 -34.15 10.27
N GLU A 41 -3.20 -34.64 9.87
CA GLU A 41 -2.83 -34.83 8.46
C GLU A 41 -3.82 -35.74 7.72
N ALA A 42 -4.32 -36.81 8.36
CA ALA A 42 -5.32 -37.70 7.77
C ALA A 42 -6.71 -37.06 7.65
N LEU A 43 -7.04 -36.08 8.51
CA LEU A 43 -8.32 -35.37 8.50
C LEU A 43 -8.37 -34.22 7.48
N ILE A 44 -7.23 -33.57 7.21
CA ILE A 44 -7.16 -32.40 6.31
C ILE A 44 -7.74 -32.69 4.90
N PRO A 45 -7.38 -33.78 4.19
CA PRO A 45 -7.94 -34.07 2.87
C PRO A 45 -9.46 -34.20 2.90
N TRP A 46 -9.99 -34.93 3.89
CA TRP A 46 -11.43 -35.10 4.08
C TRP A 46 -12.13 -33.76 4.33
N PHE A 47 -11.53 -32.91 5.17
CA PHE A 47 -12.10 -31.61 5.49
C PHE A 47 -12.11 -30.68 4.27
N ILE A 48 -11.02 -30.65 3.51
CA ILE A 48 -10.93 -29.83 2.29
C ILE A 48 -11.98 -30.25 1.26
N ASP A 49 -12.21 -31.55 1.09
CA ASP A 49 -13.20 -32.10 0.15
C ASP A 49 -14.64 -31.85 0.60
N LYS A 50 -14.91 -31.97 1.90
CA LYS A 50 -16.23 -31.70 2.50
C LYS A 50 -16.69 -30.25 2.33
N VAL A 51 -15.76 -29.29 2.37
CA VAL A 51 -16.08 -27.86 2.53
C VAL A 51 -16.26 -27.17 1.18
N GLN A 52 -17.34 -26.40 1.05
CA GLN A 52 -17.52 -25.46 -0.06
C GLN A 52 -16.72 -24.18 0.22
N TRP A 53 -15.70 -23.90 -0.59
CA TRP A 53 -14.79 -22.77 -0.42
C TRP A 53 -15.17 -21.58 -1.32
N GLU A 54 -15.27 -20.39 -0.73
CA GLU A 54 -15.54 -19.14 -1.45
C GLU A 54 -14.52 -18.06 -1.05
N TRP A 55 -14.12 -17.21 -2.01
CA TRP A 55 -13.30 -16.03 -1.78
C TRP A 55 -14.10 -14.80 -2.20
N SER A 56 -14.39 -13.94 -1.23
CA SER A 56 -15.31 -12.82 -1.41
C SER A 56 -14.58 -11.49 -1.20
N HIS A 57 -14.93 -10.48 -2.01
CA HIS A 57 -14.43 -9.11 -1.89
C HIS A 57 -12.90 -8.95 -2.05
N TRP A 58 -12.26 -9.84 -2.81
CA TRP A 58 -10.86 -9.69 -3.19
C TRP A 58 -10.76 -8.72 -4.37
N GLY A 59 -9.89 -7.70 -4.25
CA GLY A 59 -9.66 -6.73 -5.32
C GLY A 59 -8.79 -7.26 -6.48
N ARG A 60 -8.48 -8.56 -6.47
CA ARG A 60 -7.70 -9.27 -7.48
C ARG A 60 -8.07 -10.74 -7.48
N ASP A 61 -7.76 -11.41 -8.59
CA ASP A 61 -7.79 -12.86 -8.63
C ASP A 61 -6.66 -13.45 -7.78
N LEU A 62 -7.04 -14.42 -6.95
CA LEU A 62 -6.11 -15.22 -6.17
C LEU A 62 -5.62 -16.39 -7.00
N ASP A 63 -4.31 -16.63 -6.97
CA ASP A 63 -3.73 -17.81 -7.60
C ASP A 63 -4.11 -19.09 -6.84
N ASP A 64 -3.98 -20.24 -7.49
CA ASP A 64 -4.36 -21.51 -6.89
C ASP A 64 -3.46 -21.91 -5.70
N SER A 65 -2.23 -21.40 -5.65
CA SER A 65 -1.29 -21.66 -4.56
C SER A 65 -1.65 -20.89 -3.29
N GLU A 66 -2.13 -19.66 -3.41
CA GLU A 66 -2.65 -18.83 -2.33
C GLU A 66 -3.96 -19.40 -1.79
N LYS A 67 -4.86 -19.83 -2.69
CA LYS A 67 -6.09 -20.51 -2.30
C LYS A 67 -5.78 -21.82 -1.57
N GLU A 68 -4.82 -22.60 -2.04
CA GLU A 68 -4.41 -23.84 -1.40
C GLU A 68 -3.78 -23.57 -0.02
N LEU A 69 -2.88 -22.60 0.09
CA LEU A 69 -2.30 -22.14 1.36
C LEU A 69 -3.39 -21.84 2.38
N GLN A 70 -4.39 -21.03 2.00
CA GLN A 70 -5.49 -20.62 2.88
C GLN A 70 -6.32 -21.82 3.35
N LYS A 71 -6.69 -22.71 2.43
CA LYS A 71 -7.45 -23.93 2.74
C LYS A 71 -6.71 -24.81 3.73
N VAL A 72 -5.43 -25.09 3.47
CA VAL A 72 -4.62 -26.02 4.26
C VAL A 72 -4.41 -25.51 5.67
N CYS A 73 -4.10 -24.22 5.85
CA CYS A 73 -3.94 -23.63 7.18
C CYS A 73 -5.23 -23.70 8.01
N VAL A 74 -6.37 -23.28 7.44
CA VAL A 74 -7.66 -23.34 8.14
C VAL A 74 -8.08 -24.78 8.41
N ALA A 75 -7.89 -25.68 7.44
CA ALA A 75 -8.20 -27.09 7.61
C ALA A 75 -7.40 -27.73 8.75
N CYS A 76 -6.12 -27.38 8.91
CA CYS A 76 -5.30 -27.90 9.99
C CYS A 76 -5.85 -27.55 11.38
N GLU A 77 -6.15 -26.29 11.66
CA GLU A 77 -6.66 -25.87 12.97
C GLU A 77 -8.11 -26.34 13.21
N ALA A 78 -8.95 -26.37 12.18
CA ALA A 78 -10.27 -26.98 12.29
C ALA A 78 -10.17 -28.49 12.59
N CYS A 79 -9.30 -29.21 11.88
CA CYS A 79 -9.10 -30.64 12.12
C CYS A 79 -8.45 -30.93 13.48
N LEU A 80 -7.61 -30.02 14.00
CA LEU A 80 -7.04 -30.13 15.34
C LEU A 80 -8.13 -30.25 16.40
N LEU A 81 -9.17 -29.41 16.33
CA LEU A 81 -10.27 -29.44 17.30
C LEU A 81 -11.03 -30.77 17.33
N ILE A 82 -11.00 -31.54 16.24
CA ILE A 82 -11.67 -32.84 16.13
C ILE A 82 -10.71 -34.03 16.07
N ALA A 83 -9.41 -33.84 16.30
CA ALA A 83 -8.43 -34.92 16.10
C ALA A 83 -8.66 -36.12 17.04
N ARG A 84 -9.30 -35.92 18.20
CA ARG A 84 -9.74 -36.99 19.10
C ARG A 84 -11.25 -36.98 19.35
N ARG A 85 -12.02 -36.38 18.43
CA ARG A 85 -13.48 -36.30 18.47
C ARG A 85 -14.11 -36.89 17.21
N SER A 86 -15.44 -36.99 17.18
CA SER A 86 -16.16 -37.50 16.02
C SER A 86 -16.27 -36.45 14.91
N LYS A 87 -16.13 -36.88 13.65
CA LYS A 87 -16.42 -36.07 12.45
C LYS A 87 -17.85 -35.52 12.44
N ASP A 88 -18.76 -36.13 13.19
CA ASP A 88 -20.15 -35.66 13.34
C ASP A 88 -20.24 -34.28 14.00
N ASP A 89 -19.20 -33.84 14.73
CA ASP A 89 -19.12 -32.47 15.24
C ASP A 89 -19.20 -31.43 14.13
N TYR A 90 -18.73 -31.76 12.93
CA TYR A 90 -18.81 -30.87 11.76
C TYR A 90 -19.94 -31.25 10.79
N LYS A 91 -20.91 -32.09 11.20
CA LYS A 91 -22.02 -32.50 10.31
C LYS A 91 -22.84 -31.32 9.80
N GLY A 92 -23.09 -30.32 10.64
CA GLY A 92 -23.84 -29.11 10.28
C GLY A 92 -23.05 -28.10 9.44
N PHE A 93 -21.72 -28.20 9.42
CA PHE A 93 -20.85 -27.28 8.71
C PHE A 93 -20.64 -27.70 7.24
N LYS A 94 -20.78 -26.72 6.34
CA LYS A 94 -20.83 -26.92 4.88
C LYS A 94 -19.93 -25.94 4.11
N LYS A 95 -19.91 -24.67 4.49
CA LYS A 95 -19.35 -23.59 3.66
C LYS A 95 -18.35 -22.71 4.42
N PHE A 96 -17.23 -22.40 3.79
CA PHE A 96 -16.23 -21.48 4.31
C PHE A 96 -16.01 -20.32 3.33
N ILE A 97 -16.01 -19.08 3.83
CA ILE A 97 -15.85 -17.87 3.00
C ILE A 97 -14.66 -17.03 3.52
N PHE A 98 -13.68 -16.83 2.65
CA PHE A 98 -12.53 -15.97 2.91
C PHE A 98 -12.77 -14.53 2.49
N PHE A 99 -12.48 -13.60 3.39
CA PHE A 99 -12.36 -12.16 3.13
C PHE A 99 -10.89 -11.75 3.20
N PRO A 100 -10.46 -10.69 2.49
CA PRO A 100 -9.06 -10.28 2.50
C PRO A 100 -8.59 -9.79 3.88
N ARG A 101 -9.45 -9.11 4.64
CA ARG A 101 -9.07 -8.52 5.94
C ARG A 101 -10.06 -8.76 7.07
N ASP A 102 -11.26 -8.23 6.97
CA ASP A 102 -12.32 -8.31 7.98
C ASP A 102 -13.69 -8.43 7.30
N LEU A 103 -14.76 -8.59 8.09
CA LEU A 103 -16.13 -8.76 7.59
C LEU A 103 -16.89 -7.43 7.40
N THR A 104 -16.20 -6.29 7.44
CA THR A 104 -16.79 -4.96 7.22
C THR A 104 -17.67 -4.88 5.96
N PRO A 105 -17.31 -5.49 4.81
CA PRO A 105 -18.12 -5.40 3.59
C PRO A 105 -19.53 -6.00 3.72
N VAL A 106 -19.71 -6.98 4.62
CA VAL A 106 -20.97 -7.71 4.78
C VAL A 106 -21.70 -7.42 6.09
N ARG A 107 -21.01 -6.82 7.08
CA ARG A 107 -21.60 -6.44 8.37
C ARG A 107 -21.72 -4.92 8.58
N GLY A 108 -21.24 -4.11 7.62
CA GLY A 108 -21.28 -2.66 7.68
C GLY A 108 -20.03 -2.03 8.30
N LYS A 109 -19.82 -0.73 8.05
CA LYS A 109 -18.62 0.03 8.42
C LYS A 109 -18.33 0.08 9.93
N ASP A 110 -19.37 -0.07 10.76
CA ASP A 110 -19.25 -0.03 12.21
C ASP A 110 -18.90 -1.39 12.83
N SER A 111 -18.96 -2.47 12.05
CA SER A 111 -18.65 -3.81 12.53
C SER A 111 -17.15 -4.10 12.45
N LYS A 112 -16.52 -4.34 13.61
CA LYS A 112 -15.12 -4.78 13.72
C LYS A 112 -14.95 -6.32 13.68
N ALA A 113 -15.96 -7.05 13.19
CA ALA A 113 -15.93 -8.51 13.20
C ALA A 113 -14.86 -9.06 12.25
N ALA A 114 -13.89 -9.79 12.80
CA ALA A 114 -12.87 -10.49 12.01
C ALA A 114 -13.37 -11.83 11.45
N GLY A 115 -14.34 -12.45 12.12
CA GLY A 115 -14.99 -13.69 11.73
C GLY A 115 -16.44 -13.78 12.22
N ASP A 116 -17.16 -14.78 11.70
CA ASP A 116 -18.42 -15.26 12.26
C ASP A 116 -18.73 -16.70 11.83
N ALA A 117 -19.36 -17.45 12.73
CA ALA A 117 -19.96 -18.75 12.47
C ALA A 117 -21.49 -18.68 12.51
N SER A 118 -22.16 -19.34 11.57
CA SER A 118 -23.61 -19.41 11.48
C SER A 118 -24.10 -20.85 11.44
N ARG A 119 -24.89 -21.24 12.46
CA ARG A 119 -25.53 -22.55 12.55
C ARG A 119 -26.58 -22.77 11.47
N SER A 120 -27.44 -21.78 11.20
CA SER A 120 -28.58 -21.93 10.28
C SER A 120 -28.13 -22.12 8.83
N GLU A 121 -27.05 -21.43 8.46
CA GLU A 121 -26.45 -21.51 7.12
C GLU A 121 -25.36 -22.59 7.04
N GLY A 122 -24.89 -23.12 8.18
CA GLY A 122 -23.78 -24.07 8.23
C GLY A 122 -22.49 -23.48 7.66
N ARG A 123 -22.22 -22.21 7.95
CA ARG A 123 -21.10 -21.47 7.37
C ARG A 123 -20.18 -20.84 8.39
N VAL A 124 -18.94 -20.63 7.99
CA VAL A 124 -17.95 -19.81 8.69
C VAL A 124 -17.40 -18.78 7.71
N ARG A 125 -17.28 -17.51 8.12
CA ARG A 125 -16.57 -16.48 7.35
C ARG A 125 -15.41 -15.95 8.17
N GLN A 126 -14.27 -15.72 7.53
CA GLN A 126 -13.09 -15.17 8.20
C GLN A 126 -12.32 -14.23 7.29
N GLY A 127 -11.73 -13.20 7.90
CA GLY A 127 -10.74 -12.35 7.29
C GLY A 127 -9.34 -12.98 7.33
N TRP A 128 -8.76 -13.27 6.17
CA TRP A 128 -7.46 -13.94 6.04
C TRP A 128 -6.33 -13.20 6.76
N TYR A 129 -6.33 -11.87 6.75
CA TYR A 129 -5.35 -11.07 7.50
C TYR A 129 -5.32 -11.43 8.99
N TRP A 130 -6.48 -11.55 9.64
CA TRP A 130 -6.56 -11.88 11.07
C TRP A 130 -6.34 -13.37 11.33
N THR A 131 -6.85 -14.25 10.46
CA THR A 131 -6.55 -15.69 10.50
C THR A 131 -5.04 -15.94 10.48
N LYS A 132 -4.32 -15.30 9.57
CA LYS A 132 -2.87 -15.45 9.46
C LYS A 132 -2.15 -14.96 10.72
N ILE A 133 -2.58 -13.84 11.29
CA ILE A 133 -1.99 -13.30 12.53
C ILE A 133 -2.18 -14.28 13.69
N GLY A 134 -3.38 -14.82 13.88
CA GLY A 134 -3.64 -15.77 14.97
C GLY A 134 -2.87 -17.08 14.83
N MET A 135 -2.62 -17.54 13.59
CA MET A 135 -1.83 -18.75 13.33
C MET A 135 -0.31 -18.57 13.51
N GLU A 136 0.22 -17.33 13.50
CA GLU A 136 1.67 -17.07 13.42
C GLU A 136 2.42 -17.23 14.75
N ASP A 137 1.88 -16.75 15.89
CA ASP A 137 2.59 -16.75 17.19
C ASP A 137 2.33 -18.04 18.00
N GLY A 138 1.08 -18.50 18.06
CA GLY A 138 0.71 -19.72 18.81
C GLY A 138 0.87 -19.59 20.33
N ASN A 139 0.95 -18.36 20.87
CA ASN A 139 0.94 -18.05 22.30
C ASN A 139 0.49 -16.60 22.64
N ASP A 140 -0.37 -15.97 21.82
CA ASP A 140 -0.87 -14.61 22.08
C ASP A 140 -2.30 -14.57 22.63
N ASN A 141 -2.89 -15.76 22.85
CA ASN A 141 -4.28 -15.96 23.29
C ASN A 141 -5.32 -15.50 22.26
N PHE A 142 -4.93 -15.40 20.99
CA PHE A 142 -5.80 -15.00 19.90
C PHE A 142 -5.66 -15.97 18.73
N ASN A 143 -6.69 -16.77 18.48
CA ASN A 143 -6.74 -17.65 17.33
C ASN A 143 -8.16 -17.68 16.74
N LEU A 144 -8.36 -16.87 15.69
CA LEU A 144 -9.64 -16.69 15.04
C LEU A 144 -10.22 -18.00 14.48
N THR A 145 -9.38 -18.89 13.94
CA THR A 145 -9.87 -20.17 13.38
C THR A 145 -10.29 -21.13 14.49
N LEU A 146 -9.52 -21.26 15.56
CA LEU A 146 -9.98 -22.03 16.72
C LEU A 146 -11.28 -21.47 17.30
N HIS A 147 -11.40 -20.13 17.40
CA HIS A 147 -12.59 -19.46 17.90
C HIS A 147 -13.85 -19.81 17.09
N GLU A 148 -13.85 -19.57 15.77
CA GLU A 148 -15.04 -19.78 14.95
C GLU A 148 -15.40 -21.27 14.81
N PHE A 149 -14.42 -22.17 14.82
CA PHE A 149 -14.71 -23.60 14.77
C PHE A 149 -15.14 -24.17 16.12
N ALA A 150 -14.76 -23.55 17.25
CA ALA A 150 -15.33 -23.89 18.55
C ALA A 150 -16.83 -23.54 18.61
N HIS A 151 -17.27 -22.44 17.97
CA HIS A 151 -18.70 -22.16 17.77
C HIS A 151 -19.39 -23.30 16.98
N VAL A 152 -18.74 -23.83 15.94
CA VAL A 152 -19.28 -24.96 15.17
C VAL A 152 -19.47 -26.21 16.05
N LEU A 153 -18.54 -26.48 16.99
CA LEU A 153 -18.68 -27.58 17.95
C LEU A 153 -19.88 -27.36 18.90
N ASP A 154 -20.06 -26.14 19.41
CA ASP A 154 -21.19 -25.76 20.28
C ASP A 154 -22.54 -25.89 19.54
N PHE A 155 -22.56 -25.63 18.22
CA PHE A 155 -23.79 -25.68 17.43
C PHE A 155 -24.36 -27.08 17.19
N ARG A 156 -23.66 -28.17 17.55
CA ARG A 156 -24.03 -29.56 17.21
C ARG A 156 -25.46 -29.94 17.63
N GLU A 157 -25.88 -29.61 18.83
CA GLU A 157 -27.22 -30.01 19.30
C GLU A 157 -28.31 -28.99 19.00
N LYS A 158 -28.36 -27.82 19.67
CA LYS A 158 -29.54 -26.94 19.52
C LYS A 158 -29.26 -25.44 19.64
N LYS A 159 -28.72 -24.96 20.76
CA LYS A 159 -28.55 -23.53 21.06
C LYS A 159 -27.11 -23.27 21.47
N SER A 160 -26.56 -22.14 21.04
CA SER A 160 -25.22 -21.71 21.43
C SER A 160 -25.26 -21.24 22.88
N ASP A 161 -24.91 -22.14 23.78
CA ASP A 161 -24.90 -21.89 25.22
C ASP A 161 -23.50 -22.20 25.80
N SER A 162 -22.47 -22.28 24.95
CA SER A 162 -21.10 -22.69 25.34
C SER A 162 -21.05 -24.11 25.93
N VAL A 163 -21.86 -25.02 25.41
CA VAL A 163 -21.95 -26.42 25.87
C VAL A 163 -21.75 -27.36 24.68
N PRO A 164 -20.52 -27.85 24.43
CA PRO A 164 -20.26 -28.78 23.35
C PRO A 164 -20.97 -30.12 23.58
N TYR A 165 -21.03 -30.94 22.53
CA TYR A 165 -21.66 -32.26 22.62
C TYR A 165 -20.86 -33.24 23.50
N PHE A 166 -21.60 -34.00 24.32
CA PHE A 166 -21.11 -35.12 25.13
C PHE A 166 -22.01 -36.34 24.93
N ASP A 167 -21.43 -37.54 24.78
CA ASP A 167 -22.20 -38.79 24.61
C ASP A 167 -23.07 -39.12 25.84
N LYS A 168 -22.55 -38.85 27.04
CA LYS A 168 -23.22 -39.12 28.31
C LYS A 168 -23.94 -37.89 28.84
N ARG A 169 -25.25 -38.02 29.06
CA ARG A 169 -26.08 -36.95 29.65
C ARG A 169 -25.63 -36.51 31.05
N SER A 170 -25.04 -37.40 31.84
CA SER A 170 -24.49 -37.07 33.17
C SER A 170 -23.32 -36.10 33.08
N VAL A 171 -22.34 -36.40 32.22
CA VAL A 171 -21.15 -35.56 31.97
C VAL A 171 -21.56 -34.18 31.46
N ARG A 172 -22.55 -34.12 30.57
CA ARG A 172 -23.11 -32.85 30.11
C ARG A 172 -23.66 -32.00 31.27
N ARG A 173 -24.44 -32.59 32.17
CA ARG A 173 -25.00 -31.87 33.32
C ARG A 173 -23.91 -31.38 34.28
N GLU A 174 -22.87 -32.18 34.50
CA GLU A 174 -21.72 -31.79 35.30
C GLU A 174 -20.99 -30.59 34.67
N TYR A 175 -20.79 -30.60 33.35
CA TYR A 175 -20.19 -29.49 32.61
C TYR A 175 -21.07 -28.24 32.65
N GLU A 176 -22.39 -28.36 32.44
CA GLU A 176 -23.33 -27.23 32.52
C GLU A 176 -23.28 -26.56 33.90
N ALA A 177 -23.25 -27.34 34.98
CA ALA A 177 -23.13 -26.83 36.35
C ALA A 177 -21.77 -26.17 36.61
N PHE A 178 -20.68 -26.74 36.10
CA PHE A 178 -19.35 -26.15 36.16
C PHE A 178 -19.31 -24.81 35.40
N MET A 179 -19.75 -24.80 34.14
CA MET A 179 -19.70 -23.64 33.26
C MET A 179 -20.50 -22.46 33.83
N GLU A 180 -21.69 -22.71 34.39
CA GLU A 180 -22.50 -21.66 35.01
C GLU A 180 -21.79 -20.98 36.20
N ASN A 181 -21.00 -21.73 36.96
CA ASN A 181 -20.22 -21.20 38.08
C ASN A 181 -18.94 -20.50 37.58
N GLU A 182 -18.21 -21.11 36.67
CA GLU A 182 -16.97 -20.57 36.11
C GLU A 182 -17.23 -19.27 35.32
N TYR A 183 -18.32 -19.21 34.57
CA TYR A 183 -18.73 -18.00 33.84
C TYR A 183 -18.97 -16.82 34.78
N LYS A 184 -19.70 -17.04 35.89
CA LYS A 184 -19.90 -16.00 36.92
C LYS A 184 -18.58 -15.55 37.53
N ASP A 185 -17.66 -16.48 37.73
CA ASP A 185 -16.33 -16.16 38.23
C ASP A 185 -15.53 -15.29 37.25
N ILE A 186 -15.54 -15.62 35.95
CA ILE A 186 -14.90 -14.82 34.90
C ILE A 186 -15.51 -13.42 34.80
N CYS A 187 -16.84 -13.30 34.87
CA CYS A 187 -17.49 -11.99 34.88
C CYS A 187 -17.01 -11.13 36.06
N ARG A 188 -16.93 -11.71 37.27
CA ARG A 188 -16.41 -11.00 38.45
C ARG A 188 -14.92 -10.67 38.32
N ALA A 189 -14.12 -11.59 37.80
CA ALA A 189 -12.70 -11.39 37.55
C ALA A 189 -12.45 -10.15 36.67
N TRP A 190 -13.23 -9.99 35.59
CA TRP A 190 -13.16 -8.82 34.71
C TRP A 190 -13.74 -7.55 35.33
N GLU A 191 -14.81 -7.64 36.12
CA GLU A 191 -15.37 -6.51 36.87
C GLU A 191 -14.35 -5.92 37.86
N TYR A 192 -13.64 -6.77 38.60
CA TYR A 192 -12.64 -6.36 39.58
C TYR A 192 -11.21 -6.26 39.00
N LYS A 193 -11.02 -6.57 37.72
CA LYS A 193 -9.72 -6.61 37.01
C LYS A 193 -8.68 -7.50 37.72
N THR A 194 -9.11 -8.64 38.26
CA THR A 194 -8.26 -9.63 38.93
C THR A 194 -8.33 -10.95 38.17
N GLY A 195 -7.19 -11.62 37.91
CA GLY A 195 -7.21 -12.96 37.28
C GLY A 195 -7.64 -12.98 35.79
N CYS A 196 -7.45 -11.88 35.07
CA CYS A 196 -7.86 -11.69 33.66
C CYS A 196 -6.82 -12.21 32.65
N GLU A 197 -5.74 -12.84 33.10
CA GLU A 197 -4.59 -13.21 32.25
C GLU A 197 -4.84 -14.43 31.36
N VAL A 198 -5.85 -15.25 31.69
CA VAL A 198 -6.13 -16.51 30.98
C VAL A 198 -7.13 -16.32 29.84
N MET A 199 -8.20 -15.57 30.09
CA MET A 199 -9.32 -15.42 29.14
C MET A 199 -9.61 -13.95 28.92
N GLU A 200 -9.72 -13.55 27.67
CA GLU A 200 -10.02 -12.18 27.28
C GLU A 200 -11.41 -11.72 27.76
N GLU A 201 -11.62 -10.40 27.81
CA GLU A 201 -12.88 -9.78 28.24
C GLU A 201 -14.07 -10.27 27.43
N TYR A 202 -13.84 -10.68 26.18
CA TYR A 202 -14.86 -11.20 25.30
C TYR A 202 -15.58 -12.44 25.87
N ALA A 203 -14.91 -13.23 26.73
CA ALA A 203 -15.50 -14.36 27.43
C ALA A 203 -16.62 -13.98 28.42
N THR A 204 -16.75 -12.71 28.78
CA THR A 204 -17.86 -12.20 29.62
C THR A 204 -19.21 -12.20 28.90
N LYS A 205 -19.25 -12.63 27.63
CA LYS A 205 -20.47 -12.99 26.91
C LYS A 205 -20.63 -14.50 26.93
N LYS A 206 -21.74 -15.00 27.47
CA LYS A 206 -21.98 -16.45 27.67
C LYS A 206 -21.77 -17.29 26.42
N VAL A 207 -22.16 -16.80 25.25
CA VAL A 207 -21.99 -17.51 23.97
C VAL A 207 -20.53 -17.62 23.51
N GLU A 208 -19.66 -16.72 23.99
CA GLU A 208 -18.23 -16.65 23.62
C GLU A 208 -17.32 -17.33 24.65
N PHE A 209 -17.88 -17.77 25.76
CA PHE A 209 -17.10 -18.36 26.85
C PHE A 209 -16.33 -19.60 26.36
N PHE A 210 -17.00 -20.54 25.69
CA PHE A 210 -16.37 -21.78 25.23
C PHE A 210 -15.34 -21.53 24.12
N THR A 211 -15.58 -20.57 23.24
CA THR A 211 -14.69 -20.26 22.12
C THR A 211 -13.41 -19.58 22.60
N VAL A 212 -13.52 -18.58 23.48
CA VAL A 212 -12.35 -17.94 24.11
C VAL A 212 -11.60 -18.91 25.03
N ALA A 213 -12.32 -19.82 25.72
CA ALA A 213 -11.66 -20.88 26.48
C ALA A 213 -10.88 -21.83 25.57
N THR A 214 -11.40 -22.13 24.38
CA THR A 214 -10.71 -22.98 23.40
C THR A 214 -9.42 -22.34 22.90
N GLU A 215 -9.45 -21.05 22.57
CA GLU A 215 -8.24 -20.30 22.21
C GLU A 215 -7.19 -20.40 23.32
N ALA A 216 -7.58 -20.04 24.54
CA ALA A 216 -6.68 -20.07 25.70
C ALA A 216 -6.15 -21.47 26.04
N PHE A 217 -6.91 -22.52 25.75
CA PHE A 217 -6.49 -23.90 25.98
C PHE A 217 -5.33 -24.33 25.06
N PHE A 218 -5.37 -23.98 23.78
CA PHE A 218 -4.30 -24.35 22.84
C PHE A 218 -3.14 -23.34 22.84
N GLU A 219 -3.45 -22.05 22.93
CA GLU A 219 -2.48 -20.95 22.88
C GLU A 219 -1.77 -20.78 24.23
N TYR A 220 -2.50 -20.87 25.35
CA TYR A 220 -1.97 -20.57 26.69
C TYR A 220 -2.25 -21.65 27.76
N PRO A 221 -1.98 -22.94 27.46
CA PRO A 221 -2.36 -24.06 28.32
C PRO A 221 -1.73 -24.00 29.71
N ALA A 222 -0.46 -23.62 29.81
CA ALA A 222 0.25 -23.57 31.08
C ALA A 222 -0.38 -22.56 32.06
N MET A 223 -0.81 -21.39 31.55
CA MET A 223 -1.45 -20.36 32.37
C MET A 223 -2.87 -20.76 32.75
N MET A 224 -3.63 -21.37 31.83
CA MET A 224 -4.96 -21.89 32.15
C MET A 224 -4.89 -22.98 33.21
N ARG A 225 -3.98 -23.95 33.08
CA ARG A 225 -3.77 -25.03 34.06
C ARG A 225 -3.45 -24.50 35.46
N LEU A 226 -2.70 -23.40 35.50
CA LEU A 226 -2.25 -22.76 36.73
C LEU A 226 -3.35 -21.96 37.42
N LYS A 227 -4.00 -21.04 36.70
CA LYS A 227 -4.93 -20.05 37.28
C LYS A 227 -6.38 -20.56 37.28
N ARG A 228 -6.74 -21.46 36.37
CA ARG A 228 -8.09 -22.02 36.19
C ARG A 228 -8.05 -23.54 35.95
N ARG A 229 -7.53 -24.28 36.92
CA ARG A 229 -7.30 -25.73 36.82
C ARG A 229 -8.56 -26.53 36.49
N ALA A 230 -9.72 -26.18 37.07
CA ALA A 230 -10.97 -26.87 36.80
C ALA A 230 -11.42 -26.70 35.34
N LEU A 231 -11.28 -25.48 34.79
CA LEU A 231 -11.51 -25.20 33.38
C LEU A 231 -10.57 -26.03 32.51
N TYR A 232 -9.27 -26.02 32.82
CA TYR A 232 -8.27 -26.80 32.08
C TYR A 232 -8.65 -28.28 31.99
N SER A 233 -9.00 -28.90 33.12
CA SER A 233 -9.42 -30.31 33.18
C SER A 233 -10.70 -30.59 32.38
N TRP A 234 -11.62 -29.64 32.26
CA TRP A 234 -12.77 -29.79 31.37
C TRP A 234 -12.37 -29.68 29.90
N MET A 235 -11.47 -28.76 29.55
CA MET A 235 -10.96 -28.62 28.18
C MET A 235 -10.17 -29.87 27.74
N GLU A 236 -9.36 -30.44 28.63
CA GLU A 236 -8.69 -31.74 28.41
C GLU A 236 -9.70 -32.85 28.14
N LYS A 237 -10.80 -32.92 28.90
CA LYS A 237 -11.87 -33.90 28.68
C LYS A 237 -12.62 -33.67 27.36
N ILE A 238 -12.84 -32.42 26.97
CA ILE A 238 -13.57 -32.06 25.74
C ILE A 238 -12.76 -32.41 24.50
N TYR A 239 -11.46 -32.06 24.49
CA TYR A 239 -10.59 -32.28 23.33
C TYR A 239 -9.83 -33.60 23.38
N GLY A 240 -9.74 -34.26 24.54
CA GLY A 240 -8.98 -35.49 24.74
C GLY A 240 -7.46 -35.29 24.62
N MET A 241 -6.97 -34.07 24.83
CA MET A 241 -5.57 -33.66 24.62
C MET A 241 -5.06 -32.86 25.82
N ASP A 242 -3.74 -32.80 25.99
CA ASP A 242 -3.08 -31.96 27.00
C ASP A 242 -2.01 -31.07 26.31
N PRO A 243 -2.40 -29.88 25.78
CA PRO A 243 -1.46 -28.97 25.13
C PRO A 243 -0.37 -28.40 26.06
N GLY A 244 -0.56 -28.53 27.38
CA GLY A 244 0.42 -28.16 28.40
C GLY A 244 1.61 -29.11 28.47
N GLN A 245 1.52 -30.30 27.89
CA GLN A 245 2.62 -31.27 27.77
C GLN A 245 3.32 -31.23 26.40
N TRP A 246 2.82 -30.46 25.45
CA TRP A 246 3.42 -30.35 24.13
C TRP A 246 4.80 -29.68 24.20
N ALA A 247 5.71 -30.07 23.30
CA ALA A 247 7.06 -29.56 23.28
C ALA A 247 7.10 -28.01 23.24
N GLY A 248 8.07 -27.43 23.94
CA GLY A 248 8.28 -25.98 23.97
C GLY A 248 8.55 -25.40 22.58
N ARG A 249 8.30 -24.09 22.41
CA ARG A 249 8.37 -23.37 21.13
C ARG A 249 9.60 -23.76 20.31
N VAL A 250 9.38 -24.39 19.16
CA VAL A 250 10.41 -24.52 18.12
C VAL A 250 10.13 -23.46 17.06
N SER A 251 11.00 -22.45 16.97
CA SER A 251 10.87 -21.45 15.88
C SER A 251 11.22 -22.10 14.54
N HIS A 252 10.71 -21.57 13.43
CA HIS A 252 11.07 -22.06 12.10
C HIS A 252 12.60 -22.01 11.86
N SER A 253 13.29 -21.03 12.44
CA SER A 253 14.75 -20.95 12.44
C SER A 253 15.42 -22.03 13.29
N ASP A 254 14.87 -22.37 14.46
CA ASP A 254 15.42 -23.44 15.32
C ASP A 254 15.26 -24.82 14.66
N LEU A 255 14.13 -25.04 13.96
CA LEU A 255 13.93 -26.25 13.14
C LEU A 255 14.94 -26.37 11.99
N GLN A 256 15.29 -25.25 11.34
CA GLN A 256 16.31 -25.26 10.28
C GLN A 256 17.71 -25.53 10.82
N MET A 257 18.04 -25.01 12.01
CA MET A 257 19.32 -25.30 12.69
C MET A 257 19.40 -26.77 13.16
N VAL A 258 18.35 -27.28 13.81
CA VAL A 258 18.28 -28.70 14.23
C VAL A 258 18.37 -29.63 13.01
N ARG A 259 17.75 -29.29 11.87
CA ARG A 259 17.86 -30.10 10.65
C ARG A 259 19.24 -30.03 9.98
N ALA A 260 20.05 -29.00 10.23
CA ALA A 260 21.39 -28.86 9.67
C ALA A 260 22.46 -29.64 10.47
N ASP A 261 22.28 -29.78 11.80
CA ASP A 261 23.28 -30.38 12.68
C ASP A 261 23.13 -31.91 12.89
N TYR A 262 21.98 -32.52 12.54
CA TYR A 262 21.68 -33.94 12.83
C TYR A 262 21.69 -34.89 11.61
N LEU A 263 22.77 -34.85 10.84
CA LEU A 263 23.19 -35.93 9.93
C LEU A 263 24.62 -36.32 10.36
N PRO A 264 24.85 -37.21 11.37
CA PRO A 264 24.62 -38.66 11.24
C PRO A 264 24.57 -39.49 12.56
N GLN A 265 23.75 -39.19 13.59
CA GLN A 265 23.75 -39.98 14.85
C GLN A 265 22.37 -40.21 15.51
N TRP A 266 21.26 -40.11 14.77
CA TRP A 266 19.91 -40.38 15.32
C TRP A 266 19.52 -41.86 15.29
N GLY A 267 20.42 -42.71 15.78
CA GLY A 267 20.13 -44.07 16.19
C GLY A 267 20.57 -44.22 17.63
N GLU A 268 19.64 -44.64 18.49
CA GLU A 268 19.79 -44.91 19.92
C GLU A 268 19.34 -43.78 20.87
N GLU A 269 18.29 -44.15 21.62
CA GLU A 269 17.78 -43.57 22.87
C GLU A 269 16.50 -42.72 22.80
N THR A 270 15.37 -43.44 22.78
CA THR A 270 14.14 -42.97 23.44
C THR A 270 13.74 -43.99 24.50
N THR A 271 14.13 -43.77 25.76
CA THR A 271 13.50 -44.47 26.89
C THR A 271 12.19 -43.75 27.23
N TRP A 272 11.10 -44.25 26.65
CA TRP A 272 9.74 -43.92 27.05
C TRP A 272 9.36 -44.81 28.25
N ASP A 273 9.16 -44.21 29.43
CA ASP A 273 8.41 -44.85 30.51
C ASP A 273 7.07 -44.11 30.68
N SER A 274 5.99 -44.76 30.26
CA SER A 274 4.63 -44.25 30.25
C SER A 274 3.84 -44.86 31.41
N THR A 275 4.05 -44.37 32.63
CA THR A 275 3.13 -44.61 33.76
C THR A 275 3.01 -43.38 34.67
N VAL A 276 2.32 -42.34 34.21
CA VAL A 276 1.90 -41.23 35.10
C VAL A 276 0.54 -41.55 35.70
N THR A 277 0.56 -42.31 36.79
CA THR A 277 -0.48 -42.22 37.83
C THR A 277 -0.16 -41.01 38.70
N VAL A 278 -1.17 -40.21 39.08
CA VAL A 278 -0.99 -39.17 40.11
C VAL A 278 -0.65 -39.90 41.42
N ARG A 279 0.65 -39.97 41.74
CA ARG A 279 1.17 -40.61 42.96
C ARG A 279 1.08 -39.66 44.14
N TRP A 280 0.64 -40.20 45.28
CA TRP A 280 0.99 -39.65 46.59
C TRP A 280 2.52 -39.48 46.64
N PRO A 281 3.06 -38.32 47.05
CA PRO A 281 4.50 -38.08 47.01
C PRO A 281 5.24 -39.16 47.82
N ALA A 282 6.19 -39.85 47.18
CA ALA A 282 6.90 -40.95 47.80
C ALA A 282 7.64 -40.47 49.05
N GLY A 283 7.36 -41.09 50.20
CA GLY A 283 8.00 -40.78 51.48
C GLY A 283 7.34 -39.67 52.32
N VAL A 284 6.19 -39.12 51.92
CA VAL A 284 5.43 -38.14 52.72
C VAL A 284 4.26 -38.85 53.41
N SER A 285 4.19 -38.81 54.74
CA SER A 285 3.06 -39.37 55.50
C SER A 285 1.85 -38.41 55.50
N ALA A 286 0.65 -38.91 55.84
CA ALA A 286 -0.60 -38.13 55.80
C ALA A 286 -0.60 -36.86 56.66
N ASP A 287 0.09 -36.90 57.79
CA ASP A 287 0.32 -35.80 58.73
C ASP A 287 1.31 -34.74 58.21
N GLN A 288 2.15 -35.06 57.24
CA GLN A 288 3.13 -34.15 56.64
C GLN A 288 2.64 -33.54 55.32
N TYR A 289 1.49 -34.00 54.80
CA TYR A 289 0.98 -33.62 53.50
C TYR A 289 0.63 -32.13 53.40
N ASP A 290 0.05 -31.52 54.44
CA ASP A 290 -0.35 -30.11 54.38
C ASP A 290 0.86 -29.16 54.42
N VAL A 291 1.93 -29.53 55.12
CA VAL A 291 3.20 -28.78 55.12
C VAL A 291 3.92 -28.92 53.78
N TRP A 292 3.96 -30.13 53.21
CA TRP A 292 4.49 -30.37 51.87
C TRP A 292 3.70 -29.61 50.80
N ARG A 293 2.35 -29.64 50.87
CA ARG A 293 1.46 -28.92 49.96
C ARG A 293 1.71 -27.41 50.03
N ALA A 294 1.78 -26.82 51.22
CA ALA A 294 2.04 -25.40 51.39
C ALA A 294 3.41 -24.97 50.83
N LYS A 295 4.46 -25.78 51.06
CA LYS A 295 5.80 -25.54 50.53
C LYS A 295 5.87 -25.70 49.00
N THR A 296 5.13 -26.66 48.44
CA THR A 296 5.04 -26.86 46.99
C THR A 296 4.23 -25.74 46.32
N GLU A 297 3.17 -25.25 46.97
CA GLU A 297 2.40 -24.07 46.52
C GLU A 297 3.27 -22.80 46.54
N GLU A 298 4.19 -22.67 47.50
CA GLU A 298 5.13 -21.54 47.57
C GLU A 298 6.18 -21.60 46.45
N ILE A 299 6.77 -22.78 46.20
CA ILE A 299 7.67 -23.02 45.06
C ILE A 299 6.95 -22.73 43.74
N GLN A 300 5.71 -23.20 43.60
CA GLN A 300 4.88 -22.88 42.44
C GLN A 300 4.66 -21.37 42.33
N ARG A 301 4.32 -20.65 43.41
CA ARG A 301 4.16 -19.18 43.37
C ARG A 301 5.42 -18.45 42.91
N GLU A 302 6.61 -18.93 43.28
CA GLU A 302 7.87 -18.36 42.82
C GLU A 302 8.16 -18.66 41.35
N GLU A 303 7.88 -19.89 40.89
CA GLU A 303 7.97 -20.26 39.47
C GLU A 303 7.02 -19.44 38.60
N ILE A 304 5.78 -19.23 39.08
CA ILE A 304 4.78 -18.36 38.43
C ILE A 304 5.31 -16.94 38.30
N ARG A 305 5.84 -16.37 39.40
CA ARG A 305 6.37 -15.01 39.42
C ARG A 305 7.56 -14.87 38.45
N SER A 306 8.43 -15.87 38.41
CA SER A 306 9.58 -15.94 37.48
C SER A 306 9.14 -16.03 36.01
N LEU A 307 8.11 -16.83 35.71
CA LEU A 307 7.51 -16.94 34.38
C LEU A 307 6.78 -15.66 33.96
N GLU A 308 5.98 -15.06 34.84
CA GLU A 308 5.29 -13.79 34.62
C GLU A 308 6.31 -12.67 34.33
N GLU A 309 7.43 -12.62 35.07
CA GLU A 309 8.52 -11.69 34.79
C GLU A 309 9.19 -11.95 33.44
N LYS A 310 9.49 -13.20 33.09
CA LYS A 310 10.08 -13.55 31.79
C LYS A 310 9.16 -13.13 30.65
N ILE A 311 7.86 -13.43 30.74
CA ILE A 311 6.87 -13.04 29.74
C ILE A 311 6.73 -11.53 29.65
N ARG A 312 6.71 -10.81 30.78
CA ARG A 312 6.64 -9.34 30.80
C ARG A 312 7.88 -8.72 30.14
N ARG A 313 9.08 -9.21 30.46
CA ARG A 313 10.34 -8.78 29.83
C ARG A 313 10.33 -9.06 28.34
N GLU A 314 9.83 -10.23 27.93
CA GLU A 314 9.72 -10.60 26.52
C GLU A 314 8.72 -9.72 25.77
N LYS A 315 7.54 -9.45 26.34
CA LYS A 315 6.53 -8.52 25.80
C LYS A 315 7.10 -7.11 25.63
N SER A 316 7.77 -6.57 26.65
CA SER A 316 8.42 -5.25 26.57
C SER A 316 9.54 -5.21 25.52
N ARG A 317 10.35 -6.28 25.41
CA ARG A 317 11.38 -6.39 24.36
C ARG A 317 10.76 -6.40 22.97
N ARG A 318 9.65 -7.13 22.78
CA ARG A 318 8.92 -7.23 21.50
C ARG A 318 8.27 -5.89 21.13
N GLU A 319 7.66 -5.20 22.10
CA GLU A 319 7.05 -3.88 21.88
C GLU A 319 8.09 -2.84 21.49
N LYS A 320 9.25 -2.83 22.16
CA LYS A 320 10.39 -1.98 21.79
C LYS A 320 10.85 -2.25 20.36
N LEU A 321 11.01 -3.52 19.97
CA LEU A 321 11.44 -3.91 18.63
C LEU A 321 10.38 -3.54 17.56
N ARG A 322 9.10 -3.62 17.90
CA ARG A 322 7.98 -3.18 17.04
C ARG A 322 8.01 -1.66 16.83
N LEU A 323 8.19 -0.89 17.90
CA LEU A 323 8.33 0.57 17.85
C LEU A 323 9.54 0.99 17.02
N GLU A 324 10.69 0.34 17.21
CA GLU A 324 11.90 0.60 16.41
C GLU A 324 11.67 0.31 14.92
N ARG A 325 11.01 -0.81 14.57
CA ARG A 325 10.64 -1.12 13.17
C ARG A 325 9.71 -0.08 12.57
N LEU A 326 8.71 0.38 13.33
CA LEU A 326 7.79 1.43 12.89
C LEU A 326 8.50 2.77 12.70
N GLN A 327 9.36 3.16 13.63
CA GLN A 327 10.18 4.37 13.53
C GLN A 327 11.12 4.31 12.33
N ARG A 328 11.76 3.16 12.07
CA ARG A 328 12.62 2.97 10.90
C ARG A 328 11.84 3.15 9.60
N LYS A 329 10.67 2.50 9.49
CA LYS A 329 9.78 2.66 8.32
C LYS A 329 9.30 4.10 8.15
N ALA A 330 9.00 4.81 9.23
CA ALA A 330 8.60 6.22 9.18
C ALA A 330 9.75 7.12 8.70
N ARG A 331 10.97 6.90 9.20
CA ARG A 331 12.18 7.61 8.74
C ARG A 331 12.47 7.36 7.26
N GLU A 332 12.35 6.11 6.80
CA GLU A 332 12.50 5.75 5.39
C GLU A 332 11.44 6.42 4.50
N ARG A 333 10.18 6.51 4.96
CA ARG A 333 9.11 7.24 4.25
C ARG A 333 9.40 8.74 4.15
N LEU A 334 9.76 9.38 5.26
CA LEU A 334 10.14 10.80 5.28
C LEU A 334 11.32 11.09 4.35
N LYS A 335 12.34 10.21 4.35
CA LYS A 335 13.49 10.34 3.45
C LYS A 335 13.06 10.25 1.98
N LYS A 336 12.22 9.27 1.62
CA LYS A 336 11.70 9.13 0.25
C LYS A 336 10.83 10.33 -0.16
N GLU A 337 10.01 10.86 0.75
CA GLU A 337 9.21 12.05 0.49
C GLU A 337 10.08 13.31 0.28
N GLN A 338 11.16 13.46 1.05
CA GLN A 338 12.14 14.54 0.85
C GLN A 338 12.85 14.41 -0.50
N GLU A 339 13.37 13.22 -0.83
CA GLU A 339 14.01 12.94 -2.12
C GLU A 339 13.05 13.19 -3.30
N GLU A 340 11.76 12.84 -3.17
CA GLU A 340 10.76 13.10 -4.21
C GLU A 340 10.45 14.60 -4.34
N ARG A 341 10.39 15.35 -3.23
CA ARG A 341 10.20 16.81 -3.24
C ARG A 341 11.39 17.51 -3.91
N GLU A 342 12.61 17.18 -3.53
CA GLU A 342 13.84 17.74 -4.13
C GLU A 342 13.91 17.43 -5.62
N ARG A 343 13.57 16.20 -6.04
CA ARG A 343 13.51 15.82 -7.46
C ARG A 343 12.47 16.62 -8.23
N LYS A 344 11.28 16.85 -7.65
CA LYS A 344 10.22 17.67 -8.27
C LYS A 344 10.64 19.13 -8.39
N GLU A 345 11.30 19.69 -7.38
CA GLU A 345 11.83 21.06 -7.43
C GLU A 345 12.93 21.20 -8.49
N LEU A 346 13.84 20.24 -8.59
CA LEU A 346 14.90 20.25 -9.59
C LEU A 346 14.34 20.17 -11.02
N LEU A 347 13.37 19.29 -11.25
CA LEU A 347 12.65 19.20 -12.54
C LEU A 347 11.86 20.49 -12.85
N ARG A 348 11.26 21.13 -11.85
CA ARG A 348 10.57 22.41 -12.01
C ARG A 348 11.54 23.51 -12.41
N LEU A 349 12.70 23.58 -11.75
CA LEU A 349 13.74 24.55 -12.03
C LEU A 349 14.33 24.35 -13.44
N GLU A 350 14.55 23.09 -13.83
CA GLU A 350 15.02 22.74 -15.18
C GLU A 350 14.01 23.13 -16.26
N ARG A 351 12.72 22.86 -16.03
CA ARG A 351 11.63 23.31 -16.93
C ARG A 351 11.58 24.83 -17.07
N LEU A 352 11.77 25.56 -15.97
CA LEU A 352 11.82 27.03 -16.01
C LEU A 352 13.02 27.53 -16.80
N LYS A 353 14.22 27.01 -16.53
CA LYS A 353 15.44 27.34 -17.30
C LYS A 353 15.31 26.99 -18.77
N ARG A 354 14.65 25.88 -19.10
CA ARG A 354 14.37 25.49 -20.49
C ARG A 354 13.42 26.49 -21.16
N LYS A 355 12.31 26.86 -20.51
CA LYS A 355 11.38 27.87 -21.02
C LYS A 355 12.05 29.23 -21.18
N GLU A 356 12.95 29.59 -20.28
CA GLU A 356 13.74 30.82 -20.37
C GLU A 356 14.68 30.80 -21.56
N ARG A 357 15.43 29.71 -21.78
CA ARG A 357 16.25 29.52 -22.99
C ARG A 357 15.41 29.54 -24.27
N GLU A 358 14.26 28.89 -24.29
CA GLU A 358 13.34 28.89 -25.43
C GLU A 358 12.81 30.31 -25.72
N ARG A 359 12.48 31.08 -24.68
CA ARG A 359 12.10 32.49 -24.81
C ARG A 359 13.24 33.35 -25.32
N ASP A 360 14.45 33.15 -24.79
CA ASP A 360 15.64 33.89 -25.22
C ASP A 360 15.93 33.63 -26.71
N VAL A 361 15.93 32.37 -27.14
CA VAL A 361 16.09 32.00 -28.56
C VAL A 361 14.95 32.56 -29.42
N MET A 362 13.70 32.55 -28.94
CA MET A 362 12.57 33.13 -29.69
C MET A 362 12.66 34.66 -29.82
N ASN A 363 13.19 35.33 -28.80
CA ASN A 363 13.34 36.78 -28.75
C ASN A 363 14.62 37.26 -29.48
N ASN A 364 15.63 36.39 -29.60
CA ASN A 364 16.93 36.63 -30.22
C ASN A 364 17.14 35.71 -31.43
N ARG A 365 16.36 35.90 -32.50
CA ARG A 365 16.45 35.10 -33.73
C ARG A 365 16.31 35.93 -35.00
N THR A 366 16.82 35.38 -36.10
CA THR A 366 16.50 35.87 -37.44
C THR A 366 15.23 35.17 -37.92
N VAL A 367 14.19 35.96 -38.20
CA VAL A 367 12.92 35.48 -38.75
C VAL A 367 12.98 35.60 -40.26
N VAL A 368 12.70 34.49 -40.96
CA VAL A 368 12.55 34.46 -42.42
C VAL A 368 11.16 33.92 -42.73
N LEU A 369 10.25 34.80 -43.17
CA LEU A 369 8.97 34.40 -43.71
C LEU A 369 9.16 34.06 -45.18
N LYS A 370 8.57 32.97 -45.65
CA LYS A 370 8.65 32.52 -47.04
C LYS A 370 7.26 32.64 -47.70
N HIS A 371 7.26 32.89 -49.00
CA HIS A 371 6.08 32.75 -49.85
C HIS A 371 5.69 31.26 -50.02
N PRO A 372 4.47 30.94 -50.49
CA PRO A 372 4.04 29.56 -50.73
C PRO A 372 4.97 28.77 -51.67
N ASN A 373 5.65 29.47 -52.59
CA ASN A 373 6.63 28.91 -53.52
C ASN A 373 8.03 28.66 -52.89
N GLY A 374 8.22 28.98 -51.61
CA GLY A 374 9.45 28.72 -50.86
C GLY A 374 10.49 29.86 -50.90
N ILE A 375 10.26 30.92 -51.67
CA ILE A 375 11.15 32.08 -51.76
C ILE A 375 10.99 32.95 -50.49
N PRO A 376 12.08 33.53 -49.93
CA PRO A 376 11.98 34.43 -48.78
C PRO A 376 11.10 35.63 -49.11
N ARG A 377 10.02 35.84 -48.37
CA ARG A 377 9.15 37.03 -48.46
C ARG A 377 9.69 38.18 -47.63
N LEU A 378 10.17 37.88 -46.43
CA LEU A 378 10.58 38.87 -45.45
C LEU A 378 11.66 38.29 -44.53
N LYS A 379 12.75 39.01 -44.31
CA LYS A 379 13.82 38.63 -43.40
C LYS A 379 14.15 39.79 -42.49
N TYR A 380 14.17 39.55 -41.19
CA TYR A 380 14.57 40.53 -40.19
C TYR A 380 15.13 39.82 -38.96
N ARG A 381 15.90 40.55 -38.14
CA ARG A 381 16.43 40.05 -36.88
C ARG A 381 15.62 40.61 -35.71
N LEU A 382 15.33 39.75 -34.75
CA LEU A 382 14.79 40.12 -33.45
C LEU A 382 15.92 40.11 -32.42
N VAL A 383 15.97 41.15 -31.60
CA VAL A 383 16.81 41.24 -30.41
C VAL A 383 15.90 41.60 -29.25
N ASN A 384 15.86 40.78 -28.20
CA ASN A 384 14.96 40.94 -27.04
C ASN A 384 13.48 41.15 -27.42
N GLY A 385 13.04 40.55 -28.53
CA GLY A 385 11.65 40.62 -29.00
C GLY A 385 11.30 41.83 -29.86
N THR A 386 12.21 42.79 -30.04
CA THR A 386 12.04 43.93 -30.96
C THR A 386 12.88 43.75 -32.23
N ARG A 387 12.46 44.35 -33.34
CA ARG A 387 13.21 44.29 -34.61
C ARG A 387 14.44 45.17 -34.51
N GLU A 388 15.59 44.62 -34.88
CA GLU A 388 16.88 45.30 -34.84
C GLU A 388 17.69 44.99 -36.10
N GLY A 389 18.31 46.01 -36.69
CA GLY A 389 19.10 45.91 -37.91
C GLY A 389 18.26 45.87 -39.18
N LEU A 390 18.84 45.33 -40.25
CA LEU A 390 18.27 45.36 -41.59
C LEU A 390 17.07 44.42 -41.73
N LEU A 391 15.96 44.96 -42.23
CA LEU A 391 14.81 44.23 -42.75
C LEU A 391 14.87 44.22 -44.27
N GLU A 392 14.71 43.04 -44.85
CA GLU A 392 14.71 42.80 -46.29
C GLU A 392 13.38 42.16 -46.70
N ARG A 393 12.80 42.60 -47.82
CA ARG A 393 11.55 42.07 -48.38
C ARG A 393 11.72 41.72 -49.85
N TRP A 394 11.21 40.58 -50.28
CA TRP A 394 11.25 40.16 -51.70
C TRP A 394 9.85 39.85 -52.23
N ASN A 395 9.68 39.96 -53.56
CA ASN A 395 8.47 39.52 -54.26
C ASN A 395 8.42 37.99 -54.43
N GLU A 396 7.37 37.49 -55.09
CA GLU A 396 7.20 36.05 -55.34
C GLU A 396 8.26 35.50 -56.31
N GLU A 397 8.86 36.35 -57.13
CA GLU A 397 9.93 36.03 -58.08
C GLU A 397 11.34 36.05 -57.44
N GLY A 398 11.47 36.49 -56.19
CA GLY A 398 12.74 36.57 -55.45
C GLY A 398 13.55 37.84 -55.68
N GLN A 399 12.96 38.86 -56.31
CA GLN A 399 13.53 40.19 -56.46
C GLN A 399 13.32 41.00 -55.17
N LEU A 400 14.37 41.68 -54.74
CA LEU A 400 14.35 42.52 -53.54
C LEU A 400 13.48 43.75 -53.81
N LEU A 401 12.57 44.08 -52.89
CA LEU A 401 11.62 45.19 -52.98
C LEU A 401 11.86 46.27 -51.94
N GLU A 402 12.36 45.91 -50.76
CA GLU A 402 12.52 46.83 -49.62
C GLU A 402 13.72 46.40 -48.78
N GLU A 403 14.58 47.36 -48.47
CA GLU A 403 15.58 47.31 -47.41
C GLU A 403 15.26 48.43 -46.42
N THR A 404 15.20 48.12 -45.13
CA THR A 404 14.91 49.12 -44.09
C THR A 404 15.67 48.81 -42.82
N ASP A 405 16.40 49.80 -42.32
CA ASP A 405 17.02 49.70 -41.00
C ASP A 405 16.00 49.88 -39.88
N PHE A 406 16.04 48.98 -38.90
CA PHE A 406 15.28 49.05 -37.66
C PHE A 406 16.21 49.20 -36.45
N SER A 407 15.77 50.00 -35.48
CA SER A 407 16.34 49.98 -34.14
C SER A 407 15.23 50.06 -33.09
N GLN A 408 15.32 49.19 -32.07
CA GLN A 408 14.34 49.02 -31.01
C GLN A 408 12.89 48.84 -31.50
N GLY A 409 12.71 48.21 -32.66
CA GLY A 409 11.39 47.97 -33.27
C GLY A 409 10.84 49.12 -34.13
N TYR A 410 11.54 50.25 -34.21
CA TYR A 410 11.16 51.40 -35.05
C TYR A 410 12.05 51.45 -36.29
N LYS A 411 11.50 51.88 -37.44
CA LYS A 411 12.30 52.20 -38.63
C LYS A 411 13.21 53.37 -38.26
N HIS A 412 14.52 53.16 -38.28
CA HIS A 412 15.51 54.14 -37.86
C HIS A 412 16.81 53.88 -38.61
N GLY A 413 17.18 54.78 -39.51
CA GLY A 413 18.30 54.61 -40.44
C GLY A 413 17.86 54.63 -41.90
N LYS A 414 18.60 53.94 -42.75
CA LYS A 414 18.43 54.01 -44.20
C LYS A 414 17.28 53.13 -44.68
N VAL A 415 16.56 53.58 -45.70
CA VAL A 415 15.49 52.84 -46.36
C VAL A 415 15.62 52.93 -47.86
N ASN A 416 15.60 51.78 -48.54
CA ASN A 416 15.59 51.65 -49.98
C ASN A 416 14.37 50.84 -50.42
N TYR A 417 13.68 51.31 -51.45
CA TYR A 417 12.67 50.55 -52.19
C TYR A 417 13.18 50.32 -53.60
N TYR A 418 12.85 49.17 -54.17
CA TYR A 418 13.33 48.75 -55.47
C TYR A 418 12.15 48.37 -56.38
N TYR A 419 12.27 48.69 -57.66
CA TYR A 419 11.41 48.15 -58.69
C TYR A 419 11.69 46.65 -58.89
N ALA A 420 10.74 45.94 -59.52
CA ALA A 420 10.92 44.53 -59.89
C ALA A 420 12.18 44.30 -60.75
N ASN A 421 12.62 45.29 -61.52
CA ASN A 421 13.86 45.21 -62.30
C ASN A 421 15.16 45.36 -61.47
N GLY A 422 15.05 45.55 -60.15
CA GLY A 422 16.18 45.70 -59.22
C GLY A 422 16.78 47.10 -59.14
N LYS A 423 16.27 48.09 -59.90
CA LYS A 423 16.67 49.50 -59.76
C LYS A 423 15.98 50.12 -58.56
N ILE A 424 16.66 51.06 -57.91
CA ILE A 424 16.10 51.82 -56.77
C ILE A 424 14.92 52.65 -57.27
N GLU A 425 13.78 52.49 -56.61
CA GLU A 425 12.58 53.30 -56.79
C GLU A 425 12.62 54.52 -55.88
N LEU A 426 13.02 54.32 -54.62
CA LEU A 426 12.97 55.35 -53.59
C LEU A 426 14.02 55.07 -52.51
N GLU A 427 14.81 56.06 -52.16
CA GLU A 427 15.81 56.00 -51.09
C GLU A 427 15.61 57.17 -50.13
N GLY A 428 15.82 56.93 -48.84
CA GLY A 428 15.79 57.98 -47.83
C GLY A 428 16.15 57.47 -46.44
N PHE A 429 15.87 58.29 -45.44
CA PHE A 429 16.10 57.95 -44.04
C PHE A 429 14.81 58.02 -43.24
N HIS A 430 14.69 57.13 -42.27
CA HIS A 430 13.67 57.19 -41.24
C HIS A 430 14.31 57.49 -39.88
N SER A 431 13.60 58.23 -39.05
CA SER A 431 13.88 58.38 -37.62
C SER A 431 12.61 58.06 -36.85
N PHE A 432 12.63 56.98 -36.06
CA PHE A 432 11.49 56.53 -35.25
C PHE A 432 10.16 56.39 -36.04
N ASN A 433 10.19 55.69 -37.18
CA ASN A 433 9.08 55.53 -38.15
C ASN A 433 8.71 56.77 -38.97
N GLU A 434 9.23 57.95 -38.65
CA GLU A 434 8.96 59.17 -39.40
C GLU A 434 10.02 59.38 -40.50
N ARG A 435 9.64 60.01 -41.61
CA ARG A 435 10.60 60.35 -42.68
C ARG A 435 11.54 61.45 -42.18
N ALA A 436 12.84 61.26 -42.39
CA ALA A 436 13.86 62.22 -42.01
C ALA A 436 14.87 62.40 -43.15
N GLY A 437 15.46 63.59 -43.23
CA GLY A 437 16.51 63.91 -44.20
C GLY A 437 16.00 63.91 -45.64
N ILE A 438 16.91 63.61 -46.56
CA ILE A 438 16.66 63.68 -47.99
C ILE A 438 16.08 62.36 -48.48
N TRP A 439 14.98 62.46 -49.22
CA TRP A 439 14.32 61.37 -49.94
C TRP A 439 14.45 61.60 -51.43
N GLN A 440 14.91 60.59 -52.17
CA GLN A 440 15.09 60.64 -53.61
C GLN A 440 14.32 59.50 -54.25
N GLY A 441 13.53 59.80 -55.28
CA GLY A 441 12.82 58.82 -56.08
C GLY A 441 13.33 58.80 -57.51
N TRP A 442 13.33 57.63 -58.14
CA TRP A 442 13.71 57.43 -59.54
C TRP A 442 12.57 56.78 -60.31
N HIS A 443 12.47 57.08 -61.60
CA HIS A 443 11.61 56.36 -62.53
C HIS A 443 12.17 54.95 -62.77
N GLU A 444 11.32 54.03 -63.26
CA GLU A 444 11.72 52.65 -63.56
C GLU A 444 12.88 52.55 -64.58
N ALA A 445 13.03 53.56 -65.44
CA ALA A 445 14.17 53.69 -66.36
C ALA A 445 15.52 53.98 -65.64
N GLY A 446 15.48 54.43 -64.39
CA GLY A 446 16.63 54.84 -63.57
C GLY A 446 16.94 56.34 -63.61
N THR A 447 16.11 57.15 -64.29
CA THR A 447 16.22 58.61 -64.26
C THR A 447 15.65 59.15 -62.95
N PRO A 448 16.29 60.14 -62.30
CA PRO A 448 15.75 60.76 -61.09
C PRO A 448 14.37 61.34 -61.40
N SER A 449 13.43 61.17 -60.47
CA SER A 449 12.02 61.56 -60.60
C SER A 449 11.66 62.72 -59.67
N PHE A 450 12.12 62.66 -58.41
CA PHE A 450 11.91 63.74 -57.46
C PHE A 450 12.92 63.66 -56.32
N ARG A 451 13.08 64.79 -55.63
CA ARG A 451 13.84 64.91 -54.39
C ARG A 451 13.00 65.66 -53.37
N SER A 452 13.01 65.21 -52.12
CA SER A 452 12.32 65.87 -51.02
C SER A 452 13.17 65.89 -49.77
N GLU A 453 12.94 66.87 -48.91
CA GLU A 453 13.60 67.00 -47.63
C GLU A 453 12.55 66.98 -46.52
N TYR A 454 12.77 66.14 -45.52
CA TYR A 454 11.92 65.99 -44.35
C TYR A 454 12.70 66.32 -43.08
N ALA A 455 12.08 67.10 -42.19
CA ALA A 455 12.58 67.36 -40.85
C ALA A 455 11.43 67.29 -39.84
N ASP A 456 11.64 66.60 -38.72
CA ASP A 456 10.63 66.31 -37.70
C ASP A 456 9.36 65.65 -38.27
N GLY A 457 9.53 64.73 -39.23
CA GLY A 457 8.43 64.04 -39.91
C GLY A 457 7.66 64.88 -40.92
N GLU A 458 7.95 66.19 -41.03
CA GLU A 458 7.28 67.11 -41.94
C GLU A 458 8.07 67.34 -43.23
N LEU A 459 7.36 67.36 -44.36
CA LEU A 459 7.93 67.74 -45.65
C LEU A 459 8.30 69.23 -45.65
N LYS A 460 9.58 69.54 -45.84
CA LYS A 460 10.09 70.92 -45.93
C LYS A 460 10.19 71.38 -47.37
N THR A 461 10.83 70.58 -48.22
CA THR A 461 11.02 70.88 -49.64
C THR A 461 10.69 69.67 -50.49
N TRP A 462 10.14 69.91 -51.68
CA TRP A 462 9.92 68.89 -52.70
C TRP A 462 10.21 69.48 -54.08
N GLU A 463 10.97 68.74 -54.86
CA GLU A 463 11.45 69.10 -56.19
C GLU A 463 11.15 67.94 -57.13
N GLN A 464 10.40 68.18 -58.19
CA GLN A 464 10.23 67.21 -59.26
C GLN A 464 11.39 67.31 -60.25
N LEU A 465 11.99 66.17 -60.58
CA LEU A 465 13.08 66.02 -61.53
C LEU A 465 12.51 65.21 -62.70
N GLY A 466 12.06 65.88 -63.76
CA GLY A 466 11.49 65.24 -64.95
C GLY A 466 11.93 65.98 -66.20
N GLY A 467 12.44 65.25 -67.20
CA GLY A 467 13.03 65.80 -68.42
C GLY A 467 12.06 66.71 -69.18
N GLY A 468 12.32 68.01 -69.15
CA GLY A 468 11.54 69.05 -69.81
C GLY A 468 11.44 70.33 -68.96
N ASP A 469 12.51 71.12 -68.92
CA ASP A 469 12.60 72.58 -68.65
C ASP A 469 11.77 73.30 -67.57
N GLN A 470 11.14 72.64 -66.61
CA GLN A 470 10.67 73.31 -65.39
C GLN A 470 10.82 72.43 -64.15
N ALA A 471 11.90 72.62 -63.38
CA ALA A 471 11.93 72.22 -61.99
C ALA A 471 10.93 73.10 -61.22
N GLN A 472 9.76 72.54 -60.88
CA GLN A 472 8.79 73.22 -60.03
C GLN A 472 9.07 72.85 -58.56
N THR A 473 9.61 73.81 -57.81
CA THR A 473 9.74 73.71 -56.35
C THR A 473 8.42 74.12 -55.70
N PHE A 474 7.75 73.19 -55.03
CA PHE A 474 6.53 73.52 -54.28
C PHE A 474 6.84 73.63 -52.78
N GLY A 475 6.80 74.85 -52.26
CA GLY A 475 6.89 75.13 -50.83
C GLY A 475 5.53 75.09 -50.15
N LYS A 476 5.44 74.37 -49.02
CA LYS A 476 4.27 74.21 -48.12
C LYS A 476 2.98 73.69 -48.76
N VAL A 477 2.84 72.35 -48.78
CA VAL A 477 1.52 71.71 -48.77
C VAL A 477 1.12 71.48 -47.30
N LYS A 478 0.05 72.14 -46.84
CA LYS A 478 -0.64 71.75 -45.59
C LYS A 478 -1.19 70.34 -45.80
N ASN A 479 -0.69 69.39 -45.02
CA ASN A 479 -1.17 68.01 -45.00
C ASN A 479 -2.69 67.96 -44.81
N ARG A 480 -3.43 67.44 -45.80
CA ARG A 480 -4.89 67.18 -45.71
C ARG A 480 -5.20 65.79 -45.13
N PHE A 481 -4.21 65.12 -44.55
CA PHE A 481 -4.33 63.83 -43.87
C PHE A 481 -3.94 63.87 -42.38
N ALA A 482 -3.84 65.07 -41.77
CA ALA A 482 -3.78 65.21 -40.33
C ALA A 482 -5.20 65.05 -39.72
N GLY A 483 -5.73 63.84 -39.82
CA GLY A 483 -6.90 63.38 -39.09
C GLY A 483 -6.44 62.59 -37.86
N GLU A 484 -6.65 63.21 -36.70
CA GLU A 484 -6.80 62.56 -35.39
C GLU A 484 -5.57 61.92 -34.75
N SER A 485 -4.91 62.76 -33.97
CA SER A 485 -4.32 62.38 -32.69
C SER A 485 -5.37 61.72 -31.77
N LEU A 486 -5.24 60.42 -31.55
CA LEU A 486 -5.75 59.73 -30.35
C LEU A 486 -4.50 59.09 -29.72
N GLY A 487 -4.07 59.47 -28.51
CA GLY A 487 -4.90 59.43 -27.31
C GLY A 487 -4.68 58.09 -26.62
N VAL A 488 -3.58 58.01 -25.85
CA VAL A 488 -3.29 57.15 -24.70
C VAL A 488 -4.27 55.99 -24.43
N GLY A 489 -3.76 54.76 -24.60
CA GLY A 489 -3.88 53.67 -23.65
C GLY A 489 -5.27 53.16 -23.24
N LYS A 490 -5.74 52.10 -23.92
CA LYS A 490 -6.53 51.04 -23.28
C LYS A 490 -5.95 49.67 -23.62
N ARG A 491 -5.54 48.94 -22.58
CA ARG A 491 -5.32 47.49 -22.61
C ARG A 491 -6.61 46.82 -23.07
N LEU A 492 -6.52 46.01 -24.11
CA LEU A 492 -7.52 45.00 -24.44
C LEU A 492 -6.88 43.64 -24.19
N ASP A 493 -7.58 42.85 -23.37
CA ASP A 493 -7.28 41.48 -23.04
C ASP A 493 -7.23 40.61 -24.29
N ASN A 494 -6.11 39.92 -24.47
CA ASN A 494 -6.00 38.77 -25.36
C ASN A 494 -6.61 37.55 -24.64
N THR A 495 -7.85 37.22 -25.00
CA THR A 495 -8.32 35.83 -24.97
C THR A 495 -8.65 35.45 -26.41
N TYR A 496 -7.95 34.47 -26.94
CA TYR A 496 -8.39 33.69 -28.09
C TYR A 496 -7.92 32.25 -27.88
N ASP A 497 -8.91 31.35 -27.92
CA ASP A 497 -8.80 29.95 -28.29
C ASP A 497 -8.01 29.76 -29.60
#